data_AF-A0A252AZN7-F1
#
_entry.id   AF-A0A252AZN7-F1
#
_cell.length_a   1.000
_cell.length_b   1.000
_cell.length_c   1.000
_cell.angle_alpha   90.00
_cell.angle_beta   90.00
_cell.angle_gamma   90.00
#
_symmetry.space_group_name_H-M   'P 1'
#
loop_
_entity.id
_entity.type
_entity.pdbx_description
1 polymer ?
#
loop_
_entity_poly.entity_id
_entity_poly.type
_entity_poly.pdbx_seq_one_letter_code
_entity_poly.pdbx_strand_id
1 'polypeptide(L)'
;MTIHSATLWPDRRTLWRWHFFAGLFCLPFVAFLSLTGAVYLFKPQIDDWIDWRYDHLPIALSPSPKRDVQAALSAVPQGAFLAYELPRTSQSAARVLISRSDGEAVRVYVDRNTHTVLKTVLEESRFERLVFRLHGQLLLGNVG
;
A
#
# COMPACT_ATOMS: atom_id res chain seq x y z
N MET A 1 1.58 -9.59 69.94
CA MET A 1 2.41 -8.79 69.02
C MET A 1 1.89 -9.03 67.61
N THR A 2 0.89 -8.27 67.19
CA THR A 2 0.24 -8.41 65.88
C THR A 2 1.05 -7.64 64.84
N ILE A 3 1.68 -8.35 63.92
CA ILE A 3 2.43 -7.74 62.82
C ILE A 3 1.39 -7.26 61.80
N HIS A 4 1.18 -5.95 61.73
CA HIS A 4 0.43 -5.34 60.63
C HIS A 4 1.29 -5.42 59.38
N SER A 5 1.07 -6.44 58.55
CA SER A 5 1.62 -6.52 57.21
C SER A 5 1.00 -5.39 56.37
N ALA A 6 1.67 -4.25 56.28
CA ALA A 6 1.30 -3.20 55.36
C ALA A 6 1.48 -3.73 53.93
N THR A 7 0.38 -4.02 53.24
CA THR A 7 0.40 -4.27 51.80
C THR A 7 0.82 -2.98 51.11
N LEU A 8 2.10 -2.90 50.75
CA LEU A 8 2.65 -1.82 49.94
C LEU A 8 1.90 -1.79 48.60
N TRP A 9 1.29 -0.66 48.31
CA TRP A 9 0.65 -0.41 47.03
C TRP A 9 1.71 -0.11 45.97
N PRO A 10 1.61 -0.71 44.76
CA PRO A 10 0.57 -1.63 44.30
C PRO A 10 0.88 -3.09 44.67
N ASP A 11 -0.13 -3.82 45.16
CA ASP A 11 0.00 -5.26 45.44
C ASP A 11 -0.07 -6.11 44.16
N ARG A 12 0.36 -7.38 44.21
CA ARG A 12 0.39 -8.27 43.04
C ARG A 12 -0.98 -8.44 42.38
N ARG A 13 -2.08 -8.46 43.14
CA ARG A 13 -3.45 -8.56 42.59
C ARG A 13 -3.83 -7.30 41.83
N THR A 14 -3.51 -6.11 42.35
CA THR A 14 -3.77 -4.85 41.65
C THR A 14 -3.00 -4.79 40.33
N LEU A 15 -1.71 -5.13 40.33
CA LEU A 15 -0.91 -5.17 39.10
C LEU A 15 -1.53 -6.11 38.05
N TRP A 16 -2.00 -7.29 38.47
CA TRP A 16 -2.58 -8.27 37.56
C TRP A 16 -3.94 -7.83 37.01
N ARG A 17 -4.78 -7.18 37.83
CA ARG A 17 -6.05 -6.59 37.37
C ARG A 17 -5.81 -5.51 36.32
N TRP A 18 -4.88 -4.59 36.59
CA TRP A 18 -4.50 -3.56 35.63
C TRP A 18 -3.91 -4.14 34.35
N HIS A 19 -3.06 -5.16 34.45
CA HIS A 19 -2.54 -5.85 33.28
C HIS A 19 -3.65 -6.50 32.44
N PHE A 20 -4.64 -7.15 33.08
CA PHE A 20 -5.78 -7.75 32.37
C PHE A 20 -6.63 -6.70 31.65
N PHE A 21 -6.97 -5.59 32.32
CA PHE A 21 -7.74 -4.51 31.70
C PHE A 21 -6.97 -3.82 30.58
N ALA A 22 -5.67 -3.56 30.78
CA ALA A 22 -4.80 -3.03 29.73
C ALA A 22 -4.69 -3.99 28.55
N GLY A 23 -4.54 -5.29 28.80
CA GLY A 23 -4.52 -6.34 27.79
C GLY A 23 -5.82 -6.38 26.98
N LEU A 24 -6.98 -6.37 27.64
CA LEU A 24 -8.28 -6.37 26.98
C LEU A 24 -8.50 -5.11 26.13
N PHE A 25 -8.01 -3.96 26.59
CA PHE A 25 -8.06 -2.70 25.84
C PHE A 25 -7.12 -2.70 24.62
N CYS A 26 -5.90 -3.23 24.77
CA CYS A 26 -4.91 -3.30 23.69
C CYS A 26 -5.21 -4.39 22.66
N LEU A 27 -5.91 -5.46 23.06
CA LEU A 27 -6.23 -6.61 22.22
C LEU A 27 -6.88 -6.26 20.86
N PRO A 28 -7.91 -5.39 20.76
CA PRO A 28 -8.48 -5.03 19.47
C PRO A 28 -7.46 -4.35 18.54
N PHE A 29 -6.59 -3.49 19.07
CA PHE A 29 -5.54 -2.84 18.28
C PHE A 29 -4.49 -3.84 17.82
N VAL A 30 -4.02 -4.71 18.71
CA VAL A 30 -3.05 -5.76 18.36
C VAL A 30 -3.63 -6.73 17.34
N ALA A 31 -4.90 -7.14 17.50
CA ALA A 31 -5.58 -8.02 16.56
C ALA A 31 -5.73 -7.34 15.18
N PHE A 32 -6.11 -6.07 15.14
CA PHE A 32 -6.23 -5.31 13.91
C PHE A 32 -4.88 -5.10 13.21
N LEU A 33 -3.84 -4.71 13.95
CA LEU A 33 -2.47 -4.57 13.42
C LEU A 33 -1.93 -5.90 12.91
N SER A 34 -2.19 -7.00 13.63
CA SER A 34 -1.78 -8.35 13.21
C SER A 34 -2.51 -8.78 11.95
N LEU A 35 -3.82 -8.52 11.84
CA LEU A 35 -4.61 -8.86 10.66
C LEU A 35 -4.16 -8.07 9.43
N THR A 36 -3.99 -6.75 9.56
CA THR A 36 -3.51 -5.89 8.46
C THR A 36 -2.08 -6.20 8.08
N GLY A 37 -1.21 -6.52 9.04
CA GLY A 37 0.16 -6.97 8.79
C GLY A 37 0.21 -8.32 8.08
N ALA A 38 -0.68 -9.26 8.43
CA ALA A 38 -0.82 -10.53 7.74
C ALA A 38 -1.26 -10.33 6.28
N VAL A 39 -2.23 -9.43 6.02
CA VAL A 39 -2.63 -9.05 4.65
C VAL A 39 -1.46 -8.46 3.88
N TYR A 40 -0.64 -7.62 4.52
CA TYR A 40 0.53 -7.00 3.89
C TYR A 40 1.57 -8.03 3.41
N LEU A 41 1.71 -9.18 4.10
CA LEU A 41 2.59 -10.27 3.67
C LEU A 41 2.19 -10.83 2.30
N PHE A 42 0.90 -10.81 1.98
CA PHE A 42 0.35 -11.27 0.70
C PHE A 42 0.23 -10.17 -0.35
N LYS A 43 0.82 -8.99 -0.10
CA LYS A 43 0.80 -7.86 -1.04
C LYS A 43 1.19 -8.26 -2.47
N PRO A 44 2.34 -8.93 -2.74
CA PRO A 44 2.73 -9.20 -4.12
C PRO A 44 1.71 -10.08 -4.85
N GLN A 45 1.11 -11.05 -4.17
CA GLN A 45 0.06 -11.91 -4.73
C GLN A 45 -1.22 -11.11 -5.03
N ILE A 46 -1.59 -10.17 -4.16
CA ILE A 46 -2.77 -9.34 -4.36
C ILE A 46 -2.56 -8.34 -5.50
N ASP A 47 -1.39 -7.69 -5.56
CA ASP A 47 -1.03 -6.79 -6.64
C ASP A 47 -1.00 -7.52 -7.99
N ASP A 48 -0.42 -8.73 -8.04
CA ASP A 48 -0.39 -9.57 -9.25
C ASP A 48 -1.79 -9.99 -9.69
N TRP A 49 -2.69 -10.25 -8.75
CA TRP A 49 -4.08 -10.58 -9.06
C TRP A 49 -4.86 -9.37 -9.60
N ILE A 50 -4.67 -8.19 -9.01
CA ILE A 50 -5.30 -6.93 -9.46
C ILE A 50 -4.79 -6.53 -10.85
N ASP A 51 -3.49 -6.66 -11.08
CA ASP A 51 -2.84 -6.25 -12.32
C ASP A 51 -2.77 -7.37 -13.38
N TRP A 52 -3.33 -8.55 -13.09
CA TRP A 52 -3.29 -9.73 -13.96
C TRP A 52 -3.66 -9.42 -15.41
N ARG A 53 -4.71 -8.61 -15.65
CA ARG A 53 -5.19 -8.25 -16.99
C ARG A 53 -4.20 -7.41 -17.80
N TYR A 54 -3.26 -6.72 -17.15
CA TYR A 54 -2.24 -5.88 -17.78
C TYR A 54 -0.90 -6.60 -17.91
N ASP A 55 -0.75 -7.76 -17.27
CA ASP A 55 0.47 -8.57 -17.29
C ASP A 55 0.41 -9.76 -18.27
N HIS A 56 -0.76 -10.01 -18.88
CA HIS A 56 -1.02 -11.10 -19.82
C HIS A 56 -1.42 -10.58 -21.22
N LEU A 57 -0.73 -9.55 -21.70
CA LEU A 57 -0.93 -9.00 -23.04
C LEU A 57 -0.18 -9.84 -24.10
N PRO A 58 -0.46 -9.65 -25.41
CA PRO A 58 0.36 -10.20 -26.47
C PRO A 58 1.82 -9.77 -26.32
N ILE A 59 2.75 -10.68 -26.64
CA ILE A 59 4.20 -10.42 -26.54
C ILE A 59 4.56 -9.15 -27.32
N ALA A 60 5.31 -8.26 -26.68
CA ALA A 60 5.77 -7.03 -27.32
C ALA A 60 6.83 -7.34 -28.41
N LEU A 61 6.52 -7.05 -29.67
CA LEU A 61 7.43 -7.32 -30.81
C LEU A 61 8.40 -6.17 -31.08
N SER A 62 8.04 -4.94 -30.72
CA SER A 62 8.88 -3.75 -30.92
C SER A 62 8.60 -2.71 -29.83
N PRO A 63 8.93 -3.01 -28.56
CA PRO A 63 8.67 -2.11 -27.46
C PRO A 63 9.48 -0.81 -27.60
N SER A 64 8.86 0.33 -27.32
CA SER A 64 9.51 1.64 -27.37
C SER A 64 9.18 2.43 -26.10
N PRO A 65 10.06 2.43 -25.08
CA PRO A 65 9.83 3.15 -23.82
C PRO A 65 9.55 4.64 -24.04
N LYS A 66 10.19 5.26 -25.04
CA LYS A 66 9.95 6.67 -25.40
C LYS A 66 8.51 6.90 -25.84
N ARG A 67 7.94 6.00 -26.65
CA ARG A 67 6.54 6.11 -27.09
C ARG A 67 5.57 5.81 -25.95
N ASP A 68 5.89 4.86 -25.09
CA ASP A 68 5.08 4.54 -23.90
C ASP A 68 4.99 5.76 -22.96
N VAL A 69 6.11 6.43 -22.71
CA VAL A 69 6.16 7.66 -21.91
C VAL A 69 5.38 8.79 -22.57
N GLN A 70 5.48 8.96 -23.89
CA GLN A 70 4.71 9.98 -24.62
C GLN A 70 3.19 9.71 -24.56
N ALA A 71 2.76 8.46 -24.70
CA ALA A 71 1.37 8.06 -24.55
C ALA A 71 0.87 8.35 -23.12
N ALA A 72 1.67 8.02 -22.10
CA ALA A 72 1.34 8.29 -20.71
C ALA A 72 1.22 9.79 -20.40
N LEU A 73 2.17 10.61 -20.88
CA LEU A 73 2.12 12.07 -20.74
C LEU A 73 0.90 12.68 -21.44
N SER A 74 0.48 12.09 -22.57
CA SER A 74 -0.71 12.55 -23.29
C SER A 74 -2.01 12.24 -22.52
N ALA A 75 -2.02 11.19 -21.69
CA ALA A 75 -3.18 10.81 -20.88
C ALA A 75 -3.29 11.57 -19.56
N VAL A 76 -2.23 12.25 -19.11
CA VAL A 76 -2.23 13.10 -17.91
C VAL A 76 -1.81 14.52 -18.31
N PRO A 77 -2.74 15.36 -18.78
CA PRO A 77 -2.43 16.72 -19.20
C PRO A 77 -1.77 17.50 -18.06
N GLN A 78 -0.74 18.29 -18.40
CA GLN A 78 0.05 19.09 -17.44
C GLN A 78 0.81 18.26 -16.40
N GLY A 79 0.86 16.94 -16.56
CA GLY A 79 1.68 16.08 -15.72
C GLY A 79 3.15 16.08 -16.13
N ALA A 80 4.04 15.87 -15.17
CA ALA A 80 5.48 15.70 -15.38
C ALA A 80 5.86 14.22 -15.25
N PHE A 81 6.72 13.73 -16.14
CA PHE A 81 7.24 12.37 -16.04
C PHE A 81 8.03 12.20 -14.72
N LEU A 82 7.70 11.16 -13.95
CA LEU A 82 8.41 10.80 -12.72
C LEU A 82 9.34 9.62 -12.96
N ALA A 83 8.77 8.50 -13.41
CA ALA A 83 9.49 7.23 -13.51
C ALA A 83 8.87 6.31 -14.55
N TYR A 84 9.70 5.43 -15.09
CA TYR A 84 9.28 4.33 -15.93
C TYR A 84 9.62 3.03 -15.20
N GLU A 85 8.61 2.20 -14.94
CA GLU A 85 8.80 0.90 -14.31
C GLU A 85 8.98 -0.17 -15.39
N LEU A 86 10.06 -0.94 -15.26
CA LEU A 86 10.39 -1.99 -16.21
C LEU A 86 9.31 -3.10 -16.17
N PRO A 87 8.75 -3.49 -17.33
CA PRO A 87 7.79 -4.58 -17.39
C PRO A 87 8.40 -5.88 -16.84
N ARG A 88 7.64 -6.58 -15.98
CA ARG A 88 8.09 -7.84 -15.35
C ARG A 88 8.30 -8.95 -16.37
N THR A 89 7.46 -9.00 -17.39
CA THR A 89 7.52 -9.97 -18.49
C THR A 89 7.41 -9.29 -19.85
N SER A 90 7.69 -10.03 -20.93
CA SER A 90 7.47 -9.56 -22.30
C SER A 90 5.98 -9.35 -22.65
N GLN A 91 5.08 -9.87 -21.82
CA GLN A 91 3.63 -9.75 -21.91
C GLN A 91 3.06 -8.68 -20.95
N SER A 92 3.91 -8.05 -20.15
CA SER A 92 3.48 -7.00 -19.24
C SER A 92 3.38 -5.64 -19.94
N ALA A 93 2.34 -4.89 -19.61
CA ALA A 93 2.19 -3.48 -19.96
C ALA A 93 3.39 -2.66 -19.44
N ALA A 94 3.72 -1.59 -20.17
CA ALA A 94 4.60 -0.57 -19.63
C ALA A 94 3.85 0.22 -18.55
N ARG A 95 4.53 0.51 -17.44
CA ARG A 95 3.96 1.28 -16.34
C ARG A 95 4.76 2.57 -16.21
N VAL A 96 4.08 3.69 -16.36
CA VAL A 96 4.69 5.01 -16.34
C VAL A 96 4.07 5.81 -15.20
N LEU A 97 4.91 6.35 -14.32
CA LEU A 97 4.48 7.24 -13.25
C LEU A 97 4.60 8.68 -13.74
N ILE A 98 3.52 9.43 -13.59
CA ILE A 98 3.40 10.84 -13.93
C ILE A 98 2.98 11.59 -12.67
N SER A 99 3.70 12.66 -12.33
CA SER A 99 3.31 13.61 -11.29
C SER A 99 2.28 14.58 -11.86
N ARG A 100 1.17 14.77 -11.18
CA ARG A 100 0.18 15.78 -11.51
C ARG A 100 0.52 17.09 -10.78
N SER A 101 -0.02 18.20 -11.28
CA SER A 101 0.22 19.55 -10.74
C SER A 101 -0.22 19.75 -9.29
N ASP A 102 -1.11 18.91 -8.78
CA ASP A 102 -1.53 18.88 -7.38
C ASP A 102 -0.58 18.09 -6.46
N GLY A 103 0.53 17.57 -7.01
CA GLY A 103 1.53 16.78 -6.27
C GLY A 103 1.24 15.28 -6.21
N GLU A 104 0.07 14.84 -6.69
CA GLU A 104 -0.30 13.42 -6.69
C GLU A 104 0.42 12.66 -7.80
N ALA A 105 0.81 11.42 -7.51
CA ALA A 105 1.38 10.51 -8.51
C ALA A 105 0.29 9.66 -9.16
N VAL A 106 0.34 9.58 -10.48
CA VAL A 106 -0.56 8.79 -11.32
C VAL A 106 0.25 7.75 -12.07
N ARG A 107 -0.16 6.49 -11.97
CA ARG A 107 0.40 5.38 -12.73
C ARG A 107 -0.46 5.10 -13.95
N VAL A 108 0.17 5.12 -15.11
CA VAL A 108 -0.45 4.86 -16.41
C VAL A 108 0.07 3.53 -16.95
N TYR A 109 -0.84 2.62 -17.29
CA TYR A 109 -0.57 1.34 -17.91
C TYR A 109 -0.71 1.52 -19.42
N VAL A 110 0.34 1.20 -20.17
CA VAL A 110 0.42 1.38 -21.62
C VAL A 110 0.70 0.03 -22.29
N ASP A 111 -0.09 -0.29 -23.31
CA ASP A 111 0.19 -1.43 -24.18
C ASP A 111 1.44 -1.14 -25.03
N ARG A 112 2.43 -2.03 -24.96
CA ARG A 112 3.76 -1.80 -25.57
C ARG A 112 3.81 -2.05 -27.08
N ASN A 113 2.78 -2.66 -27.67
CA ASN A 113 2.68 -2.89 -29.11
C ASN A 113 1.95 -1.73 -29.79
N THR A 114 0.85 -1.29 -29.19
CA THR A 114 -0.05 -0.27 -29.77
C THR A 114 0.21 1.13 -29.21
N HIS A 115 0.93 1.25 -28.09
CA HIS A 115 1.13 2.48 -27.32
C HIS A 115 -0.18 3.14 -26.88
N THR A 116 -1.21 2.31 -26.66
CA THR A 116 -2.51 2.76 -26.16
C THR A 116 -2.55 2.70 -24.64
N VAL A 117 -3.22 3.66 -24.02
CA VAL A 117 -3.39 3.69 -22.56
C VAL A 117 -4.51 2.73 -22.16
N LEU A 118 -4.15 1.74 -21.35
CA LEU A 118 -5.06 0.69 -20.89
C LEU A 118 -5.76 1.07 -19.58
N LYS A 119 -5.03 1.72 -18.67
CA LYS A 119 -5.53 2.11 -17.36
C LYS A 119 -4.74 3.30 -16.82
N THR A 120 -5.43 4.16 -16.09
CA THR A 120 -4.83 5.24 -15.30
C THR A 120 -5.31 5.07 -13.86
N VAL A 121 -4.39 5.06 -12.90
CA VAL A 121 -4.71 4.89 -11.48
C VAL A 121 -3.89 5.86 -10.62
N LEU A 122 -4.51 6.43 -9.59
CA LEU A 122 -3.81 7.23 -8.60
C LEU A 122 -2.95 6.31 -7.72
N GLU A 123 -1.67 6.61 -7.53
CA GLU A 123 -0.77 5.77 -6.75
C GLU A 123 -1.25 5.66 -5.29
N GLU A 124 -1.80 6.75 -4.73
CA GLU A 124 -2.35 6.79 -3.38
C GLU A 124 -3.65 5.95 -3.20
N SER A 125 -4.32 5.62 -4.30
CA SER A 125 -5.55 4.82 -4.30
C SER A 125 -5.29 3.31 -4.38
N ARG A 126 -4.02 2.89 -4.55
CA ARG A 126 -3.67 1.47 -4.67
C ARG A 126 -3.96 0.71 -3.37
N PHE A 127 -4.31 -0.56 -3.53
CA PHE A 127 -4.62 -1.45 -2.40
C PHE A 127 -3.49 -1.49 -1.36
N GLU A 128 -2.25 -1.58 -1.82
CA GLU A 128 -1.07 -1.46 -0.96
C GLU A 128 -1.14 -0.23 -0.05
N ARG A 129 -1.39 0.95 -0.63
CA ARG A 129 -1.36 2.22 0.09
C ARG A 129 -2.49 2.30 1.11
N LEU A 130 -3.65 1.74 0.77
CA LEU A 130 -4.76 1.59 1.69
C LEU A 130 -4.39 0.69 2.89
N VAL A 131 -3.81 -0.49 2.63
CA VAL A 131 -3.37 -1.42 3.68
C VAL A 131 -2.26 -0.81 4.53
N PHE A 132 -1.30 -0.11 3.92
CA PHE A 132 -0.27 0.63 4.64
C PHE A 132 -0.86 1.66 5.59
N ARG A 133 -1.86 2.44 5.16
CA ARG A 133 -2.54 3.42 6.03
C ARG A 133 -3.38 2.77 7.12
N LEU A 134 -4.06 1.66 6.82
CA LEU A 134 -4.77 0.86 7.82
C LEU A 134 -3.80 0.36 8.90
N HIS A 135 -2.66 -0.23 8.49
CA HIS A 135 -1.69 -0.81 9.41
C HIS A 135 -0.90 0.25 10.19
N GLY A 136 -0.37 1.27 9.51
CA GLY A 136 0.54 2.25 10.12
C GLY A 136 -0.15 3.43 10.81
N GLN A 137 -1.36 3.78 10.37
CA GLN A 137 -2.06 4.98 10.84
C GLN A 137 -3.47 4.70 11.37
N LEU A 138 -3.97 3.46 11.28
CA LEU A 138 -5.36 3.13 11.57
C LEU A 138 -6.36 4.03 10.81
N LEU A 139 -5.96 4.56 9.63
CA LEU A 139 -6.67 5.62 8.88
C LEU A 139 -6.85 6.96 9.61
N LEU A 140 -6.24 7.18 10.77
CA LEU A 140 -6.28 8.47 11.47
C LEU A 140 -5.43 9.56 10.80
N GLY A 141 -4.68 9.23 9.75
CA GLY A 141 -3.76 10.15 9.08
C GLY A 141 -2.50 10.41 9.90
N ASN A 142 -1.70 11.39 9.49
CA ASN A 142 -0.54 11.82 10.26
C ASN A 142 -1.00 12.80 11.36
N VAL A 143 -1.20 12.31 12.58
CA VAL A 143 -1.49 13.14 13.77
C VAL A 143 -0.21 13.62 14.47
N GLY A 144 0.90 13.73 13.73
CA GLY A 144 2.21 14.19 14.18
C GLY A 144 2.66 15.44 13.47
#